data_AF-A0A2I3RRD0-F1
#
_entry.id   AF-A0A2I3RRD0-F1
#
_cell.length_a   1.000
_cell.length_b   1.000
_cell.length_c   1.000
_cell.angle_alpha   90.00
_cell.angle_beta   90.00
_cell.angle_gamma   90.00
#
_symmetry.space_group_name_H-M   'P 1'
#
loop_
_entity.id
_entity.type
_entity.pdbx_description
1 polymer ?
#
loop_
_entity_poly.entity_id
_entity_poly.type
_entity_poly.pdbx_seq_one_letter_code
_entity_poly.pdbx_strand_id
1 'polypeptide(L)'
;MQVYFDMNYTNRVEFLEEHHRVLESRLGSVTREITDNRACAKEELESLYRKIISYVLLRSGLGSPTDIKTVREVTAALQSVFPQAELGTFLTLSKKDKERQLKELTMIVTGIRLFNRDCGKGGEGIDDLPAVLHVAIPATMQHIDYQLETARSQVYRYTAILEKAANDPLMRAELQPYMLKEALYNIRQYEVFLQIILSDIITGAQEVEMMTKQLGAHLEQLKMTIKSKIAVPTSQVFPIFIALSTLWTSLQDETIVVGVLSNLFTHIQPFLGAHELYFPERVMQCHLSGATVKTDVCRMKEHMEDRVNVADFRKLEWLFPETTANFDKLLIQYRGFCAYTFAATDGLLLPGNPAIGILKYKEKYYTFNSKDAAYSFAENPEHYIDIVREKAKKNTDPRFLLL
;
A
#
# COMPACT_ATOMS: atom_id res chain seq x y z
N MET A 1 10.78 2.22 -14.52
CA MET A 1 9.62 2.02 -13.63
C MET A 1 9.92 1.01 -12.52
N GLN A 2 10.22 -0.28 -12.82
CA GLN A 2 10.58 -1.30 -11.80
C GLN A 2 11.52 -0.81 -10.68
N VAL A 3 12.71 -0.34 -11.05
CA VAL A 3 13.72 0.14 -10.08
C VAL A 3 13.17 1.26 -9.19
N TYR A 4 12.37 2.17 -9.77
CA TYR A 4 11.75 3.23 -9.00
C TYR A 4 10.73 2.68 -8.01
N PHE A 5 9.88 1.74 -8.43
CA PHE A 5 8.92 1.11 -7.54
C PHE A 5 9.62 0.36 -6.41
N ASP A 6 10.59 -0.51 -6.72
CA ASP A 6 11.32 -1.31 -5.72
C ASP A 6 12.10 -0.45 -4.70
N MET A 7 12.53 0.75 -5.08
CA MET A 7 13.25 1.66 -4.19
C MET A 7 12.34 2.51 -3.31
N ASN A 8 11.08 2.71 -3.70
CA ASN A 8 10.17 3.66 -3.05
C ASN A 8 8.93 2.98 -2.43
N TYR A 9 8.62 1.75 -2.82
CA TYR A 9 7.60 0.93 -2.19
C TYR A 9 8.25 0.08 -1.10
N THR A 10 7.73 0.20 0.10
CA THR A 10 8.17 -0.57 1.28
C THR A 10 6.94 -1.21 1.92
N ASN A 11 7.12 -2.35 2.58
CA ASN A 11 6.05 -2.95 3.36
C ASN A 11 5.49 -1.93 4.37
N ARG A 12 4.16 -1.90 4.51
CA ARG A 12 3.43 -0.99 5.40
C ARG A 12 3.98 -0.98 6.83
N VAL A 13 4.28 -2.15 7.40
CA VAL A 13 4.81 -2.27 8.77
C VAL A 13 6.19 -1.65 8.87
N GLU A 14 7.11 -2.03 7.99
CA GLU A 14 8.49 -1.52 7.96
C GLU A 14 8.51 0.00 7.74
N PHE A 15 7.64 0.52 6.87
CA PHE A 15 7.50 1.95 6.63
C PHE A 15 7.06 2.70 7.88
N LEU A 16 6.03 2.23 8.58
CA LEU A 16 5.51 2.88 9.79
C LEU A 16 6.50 2.81 10.95
N GLU A 17 7.21 1.69 11.12
CA GLU A 17 8.28 1.56 12.11
C GLU A 17 9.39 2.59 11.88
N GLU A 18 9.83 2.75 10.63
CA GLU A 18 10.84 3.74 10.27
C GLU A 18 10.33 5.17 10.48
N HIS A 19 9.08 5.45 10.10
CA HIS A 19 8.44 6.74 10.31
C HIS A 19 8.40 7.11 11.80
N HIS A 20 7.96 6.20 12.67
CA HIS A 20 7.95 6.42 14.13
C HIS A 20 9.36 6.58 14.70
N ARG A 21 10.35 5.83 14.20
CA ARG A 21 11.76 5.98 14.58
C ARG A 21 12.28 7.39 14.27
N VAL A 22 11.98 7.91 13.08
CA VAL A 22 12.36 9.27 12.68
C VAL A 22 11.67 10.33 13.55
N LEU A 23 10.38 10.17 13.86
CA LEU A 23 9.67 11.07 14.76
C LEU A 23 10.29 11.09 16.17
N GLU A 24 10.57 9.93 16.76
CA GLU A 24 11.21 9.84 18.06
C GLU A 24 12.63 10.43 18.05
N SER A 25 13.39 10.25 16.96
CA SER A 25 14.70 10.90 16.78
C SER A 25 14.59 12.43 16.76
N ARG A 26 13.57 12.99 16.10
CA ARG A 26 13.33 14.44 16.07
C ARG A 26 12.96 15.01 17.43
N LEU A 27 12.29 14.22 18.27
CA LEU A 27 11.96 14.57 19.66
C LEU A 27 13.13 14.39 20.63
N GLY A 28 14.25 13.82 20.19
CA GLY A 28 15.38 13.46 21.04
C GLY A 28 16.01 14.64 21.78
N SER A 29 16.13 15.81 21.16
CA SER A 29 16.68 17.02 21.80
C SER A 29 15.79 17.49 22.95
N VAL A 30 14.49 17.69 22.68
CA VAL A 30 13.49 18.12 23.66
C VAL A 30 13.39 17.12 24.81
N THR A 31 13.41 15.82 24.50
CA THR A 31 13.38 14.75 25.51
C THR A 31 14.60 14.82 26.44
N ARG A 32 15.81 15.02 25.90
CA ARG A 32 17.03 15.19 26.71
C ARG A 32 16.97 16.44 27.58
N GLU A 33 16.51 17.56 27.03
CA GLU A 33 16.37 18.81 27.80
C GLU A 33 15.43 18.69 29.00
N ILE A 34 14.39 17.86 28.91
CA ILE A 34 13.46 17.59 30.02
C ILE A 34 14.06 16.58 31.00
N THR A 35 14.61 15.48 30.49
CA THR A 35 15.06 14.35 31.32
C THR A 35 16.34 14.66 32.11
N ASP A 36 17.25 15.43 31.50
CA ASP A 36 18.52 15.84 32.09
C ASP A 36 18.39 17.11 32.95
N ASN A 37 17.20 17.73 33.00
CA ASN A 37 16.91 18.93 33.77
C ASN A 37 17.10 18.71 35.30
N ARG A 38 17.56 19.75 35.98
CA ARG A 38 17.82 19.80 37.44
C ARG A 38 17.26 21.09 38.07
N ALA A 39 16.09 21.53 37.60
CA ALA A 39 15.41 22.71 38.11
C ALA A 39 15.17 22.64 39.62
N CYS A 40 15.55 23.71 40.32
CA CYS A 40 15.37 23.86 41.76
C CYS A 40 14.58 25.14 42.09
N ALA A 41 14.77 26.20 41.31
CA ALA A 41 14.05 27.46 41.50
C ALA A 41 12.65 27.42 40.85
N LYS A 42 11.73 28.25 41.37
CA LYS A 42 10.36 28.34 40.85
C LYS A 42 10.31 28.65 39.35
N GLU A 43 11.12 29.60 38.89
CA GLU A 43 11.21 30.00 37.48
C GLU A 43 11.73 28.87 36.59
N GLU A 44 12.66 28.06 37.10
CA GLU A 44 13.21 26.89 36.40
C GLU A 44 12.17 25.77 36.29
N LEU A 45 11.36 25.55 37.33
CA LEU A 45 10.25 24.59 37.32
C LEU A 45 9.16 25.01 36.34
N GLU A 46 8.82 26.30 36.28
CA GLU A 46 7.89 26.85 35.28
C GLU A 46 8.43 26.67 33.85
N SER A 47 9.73 26.88 33.65
CA SER A 47 10.41 26.64 32.38
C SER A 47 10.37 25.15 31.99
N LEU A 48 10.67 24.25 32.92
CA LEU A 48 10.58 22.80 32.71
C LEU A 48 9.16 22.37 32.33
N TYR A 49 8.14 22.89 33.02
CA TYR A 49 6.74 22.58 32.71
C TYR A 49 6.36 23.01 31.29
N ARG A 50 6.82 24.19 30.85
CA ARG A 50 6.64 24.65 29.45
C ARG A 50 7.30 23.70 28.45
N LYS A 51 8.48 23.16 28.75
CA LYS A 51 9.14 22.16 27.88
C LYS A 51 8.31 20.86 27.80
N ILE A 52 7.73 20.40 28.90
CA ILE A 52 6.84 19.23 28.91
C ILE A 52 5.61 19.48 28.04
N ILE A 53 4.99 20.66 28.13
CA ILE A 53 3.86 21.04 27.26
C ILE A 53 4.27 21.00 25.79
N SER A 54 5.42 21.58 25.43
CA SER A 54 5.94 21.54 24.06
C SER A 54 6.20 20.10 23.58
N TYR A 55 6.76 19.24 24.44
CA TYR A 55 6.96 17.82 24.13
C TYR A 55 5.63 17.11 23.84
N VAL A 56 4.61 17.30 24.69
CA VAL A 56 3.29 16.68 24.51
C VAL A 56 2.64 17.16 23.21
N LEU A 57 2.76 18.44 22.87
CA LEU A 57 2.26 18.99 21.60
C LEU A 57 2.95 18.37 20.39
N LEU A 58 4.29 18.39 20.38
CA LEU A 58 5.08 17.86 19.27
C LEU A 58 4.87 16.35 19.08
N ARG A 59 4.71 15.59 20.17
CA ARG A 59 4.55 14.13 20.11
C ARG A 59 3.12 13.70 19.77
N SER A 60 2.10 14.44 20.22
CA SER A 60 0.70 14.14 19.87
C SER A 60 0.34 14.50 18.43
N GLY A 61 1.05 15.47 17.83
CA GLY A 61 0.72 16.00 16.51
C GLY A 61 -0.64 16.72 16.46
N LEU A 62 -1.18 17.11 17.62
CA LEU A 62 -2.48 17.79 17.74
C LEU A 62 -2.31 19.31 17.84
N GLY A 63 -1.95 19.95 16.73
CA GLY A 63 -1.78 21.39 16.63
C GLY A 63 -0.35 21.88 16.91
N SER A 64 -0.18 23.21 16.94
CA SER A 64 1.13 23.84 16.95
C SER A 64 1.54 24.38 18.33
N PRO A 65 2.82 24.23 18.75
CA PRO A 65 3.39 24.94 19.91
C PRO A 65 3.35 26.47 19.81
N THR A 66 3.13 27.01 18.60
CA THR A 66 3.01 28.47 18.38
C THR A 66 1.59 28.98 18.54
N ASP A 67 0.58 28.10 18.56
CA ASP A 67 -0.81 28.51 18.76
C ASP A 67 -1.15 28.57 20.25
N ILE A 68 -1.46 29.78 20.73
CA ILE A 68 -1.73 30.07 22.14
C ILE A 68 -2.97 29.29 22.63
N LYS A 69 -4.00 29.12 21.79
CA LYS A 69 -5.21 28.39 22.19
C LYS A 69 -4.91 26.91 22.42
N THR A 70 -4.25 26.28 21.44
CA THR A 70 -3.77 24.90 21.54
C THR A 70 -2.88 24.69 22.76
N VAL A 71 -1.94 25.60 23.03
CA VAL A 71 -1.07 25.55 24.22
C VAL A 71 -1.89 25.63 25.52
N ARG A 72 -2.92 26.48 25.59
CA ARG A 72 -3.79 26.59 26.77
C ARG A 72 -4.60 25.31 27.01
N GLU A 73 -5.13 24.70 25.96
CA GLU A 73 -5.85 23.42 26.07
C GLU A 73 -4.94 22.29 26.57
N VAL A 74 -3.75 22.14 25.98
CA VAL A 74 -2.77 21.15 26.45
C VAL A 74 -2.34 21.43 27.89
N THR A 75 -2.14 22.70 28.25
CA THR A 75 -1.77 23.08 29.61
C THR A 75 -2.87 22.67 30.60
N ALA A 76 -4.14 22.95 30.30
CA ALA A 76 -5.27 22.59 31.15
C ALA A 76 -5.42 21.07 31.26
N ALA A 77 -5.32 20.34 30.15
CA ALA A 77 -5.38 18.88 30.14
C ALA A 77 -4.22 18.27 30.94
N LEU A 78 -2.98 18.75 30.74
CA LEU A 78 -1.82 18.28 31.48
C LEU A 78 -1.94 18.60 32.97
N GLN A 79 -2.36 19.81 33.35
CA GLN A 79 -2.57 20.19 34.76
C GLN A 79 -3.61 19.31 35.46
N SER A 80 -4.59 18.78 34.73
CA SER A 80 -5.61 17.89 35.29
C SER A 80 -5.07 16.51 35.69
N VAL A 81 -3.95 16.07 35.12
CA VAL A 81 -3.36 14.74 35.36
C VAL A 81 -1.94 14.78 35.93
N PHE A 82 -1.25 15.91 35.77
CA PHE A 82 0.11 16.17 36.22
C PHE A 82 0.26 17.64 36.64
N PRO A 83 -0.23 18.01 37.84
CA PRO A 83 -0.06 19.36 38.38
C PRO A 83 1.41 19.75 38.56
N GLN A 84 1.72 21.05 38.56
CA GLN A 84 3.10 21.54 38.75
C GLN A 84 3.74 21.06 40.07
N ALA A 85 2.93 20.77 41.10
CA ALA A 85 3.42 20.21 42.37
C ALA A 85 4.11 18.84 42.18
N GLU A 86 3.74 18.07 41.15
CA GLU A 86 4.31 16.75 40.86
C GLU A 86 5.68 16.83 40.16
N LEU A 87 6.14 18.02 39.76
CA LEU A 87 7.47 18.20 39.15
C LEU A 87 8.61 17.78 40.09
N GLY A 88 8.44 17.96 41.40
CA GLY A 88 9.42 17.51 42.39
C GLY A 88 9.61 15.99 42.33
N THR A 89 8.50 15.25 42.34
CA THR A 89 8.51 13.78 42.19
C THR A 89 9.12 13.37 40.84
N PHE A 90 8.68 14.00 39.74
CA PHE A 90 9.21 13.75 38.40
C PHE A 90 10.73 13.91 38.32
N LEU A 91 11.29 14.94 38.94
CA LEU A 91 12.73 15.22 38.90
C LEU A 91 13.58 14.14 39.58
N THR A 92 13.03 13.41 40.56
CA THR A 92 13.72 12.31 41.26
C THR A 92 13.78 11.00 40.48
N LEU A 93 12.96 10.86 39.44
CA LEU A 93 12.92 9.66 38.60
C LEU A 93 14.20 9.45 37.79
N SER A 94 14.46 8.19 37.44
CA SER A 94 15.51 7.84 36.49
C SER A 94 15.20 8.43 35.11
N LYS A 95 16.23 8.60 34.26
CA LYS A 95 16.04 9.09 32.89
C LYS A 95 15.02 8.26 32.11
N LYS A 96 15.10 6.93 32.23
CA LYS A 96 14.19 5.98 31.57
C LYS A 96 12.75 6.11 32.07
N ASP A 97 12.57 6.34 33.36
CA ASP A 97 11.24 6.51 33.96
C ASP A 97 10.63 7.87 33.60
N LYS A 98 11.44 8.93 33.52
CA LYS A 98 11.02 10.23 32.99
C LYS A 98 10.54 10.11 31.54
N GLU A 99 11.30 9.42 30.69
CA GLU A 99 10.90 9.17 29.31
C GLU A 99 9.58 8.39 29.23
N ARG A 100 9.43 7.34 30.03
CA ARG A 100 8.18 6.56 30.10
C ARG A 100 7.00 7.42 30.56
N GLN A 101 7.18 8.22 31.60
CA GLN A 101 6.13 9.09 32.12
C GLN A 101 5.74 10.17 31.11
N LEU A 102 6.70 10.76 30.38
CA LEU A 102 6.41 11.71 29.31
C LEU A 102 5.55 11.09 28.20
N LYS A 103 5.85 9.84 27.81
CA LYS A 103 5.05 9.10 26.82
C LYS A 103 3.64 8.86 27.32
N GLU A 104 3.49 8.41 28.57
CA GLU A 104 2.18 8.15 29.19
C GLU A 104 1.34 9.43 29.33
N LEU A 105 1.94 10.52 29.83
CA LEU A 105 1.29 11.83 29.92
C LEU A 105 0.83 12.33 28.56
N THR A 106 1.63 12.12 27.50
CA THR A 106 1.23 12.45 26.14
C THR A 106 -0.03 11.68 25.73
N MET A 107 -0.06 10.36 25.95
CA MET A 107 -1.22 9.54 25.58
C MET A 107 -2.49 9.98 26.31
N ILE A 108 -2.38 10.24 27.62
CA ILE A 108 -3.53 10.67 28.43
C ILE A 108 -4.02 12.06 27.99
N VAL A 109 -3.11 13.02 27.81
CA VAL A 109 -3.46 14.38 27.39
C VAL A 109 -4.07 14.40 25.99
N THR A 110 -3.53 13.61 25.05
CA THR A 110 -4.13 13.42 23.71
C THR A 110 -5.57 12.92 23.83
N GLY A 111 -5.82 11.87 24.60
CA GLY A 111 -7.16 11.34 24.82
C GLY A 111 -8.14 12.36 25.43
N ILE A 112 -7.68 13.14 26.43
CA ILE A 112 -8.48 14.21 27.04
C ILE A 112 -8.86 15.26 26.00
N ARG A 113 -7.91 15.66 25.14
CA ARG A 113 -8.17 16.67 24.10
C ARG A 113 -9.14 16.17 23.04
N LEU A 114 -9.03 14.92 22.62
CA LEU A 114 -9.99 14.29 21.69
C LEU A 114 -11.39 14.24 22.31
N PHE A 115 -11.51 13.86 23.58
CA PHE A 115 -12.79 13.88 24.29
C PHE A 115 -13.38 15.28 24.43
N ASN A 116 -12.55 16.28 24.76
CA ASN A 116 -13.00 17.68 24.86
C ASN A 116 -13.46 18.24 23.51
N ARG A 117 -12.81 17.85 22.41
CA ARG A 117 -13.26 18.15 21.05
C ARG A 117 -14.65 17.59 20.79
N ASP A 118 -14.85 16.31 21.04
CA ASP A 118 -16.13 15.63 20.84
C ASP A 118 -17.25 16.18 21.74
N CYS A 119 -16.91 16.75 22.90
CA CYS A 119 -17.86 17.48 23.76
C CYS A 119 -18.13 18.92 23.32
N GLY A 120 -17.46 19.43 22.27
CA GLY A 120 -17.56 20.84 21.85
C GLY A 120 -16.96 21.84 22.85
N LYS A 121 -16.05 21.40 23.72
CA LYS A 121 -15.42 22.21 24.79
C LYS A 121 -13.96 22.55 24.52
N GLY A 122 -13.45 22.21 23.35
CA GLY A 122 -12.07 22.44 22.91
C GLY A 122 -11.80 21.75 21.59
N GLY A 123 -10.54 21.41 21.33
CA GLY A 123 -10.13 20.73 20.10
C GLY A 123 -9.62 21.66 19.02
N GLU A 124 -9.24 22.88 19.38
CA GLU A 124 -8.55 23.79 18.46
C GLU A 124 -7.28 23.10 17.91
N GLY A 125 -7.09 23.18 16.59
CA GLY A 125 -5.95 22.57 15.90
C GLY A 125 -5.98 21.04 15.78
N ILE A 126 -7.11 20.38 16.08
CA ILE A 126 -7.30 18.94 15.85
C ILE A 126 -8.11 18.75 14.57
N ASP A 127 -7.47 18.25 13.52
CA ASP A 127 -8.13 17.93 12.25
C ASP A 127 -9.13 16.77 12.39
N ASP A 128 -10.13 16.72 11.52
CA ASP A 128 -11.05 15.59 11.43
C ASP A 128 -10.46 14.48 10.55
N LEU A 129 -9.46 13.77 11.08
CA LEU A 129 -8.78 12.69 10.35
C LEU A 129 -9.75 11.62 9.82
N PRO A 130 -10.77 11.15 10.57
CA PRO A 130 -11.78 10.26 10.00
C PRO A 130 -12.45 10.84 8.76
N ALA A 131 -12.92 12.10 8.80
CA ALA A 131 -13.56 12.73 7.66
C ALA A 131 -12.58 12.93 6.48
N VAL A 132 -11.35 13.36 6.77
CA VAL A 132 -10.29 13.54 5.76
C VAL A 132 -9.99 12.23 5.04
N LEU A 133 -9.82 11.13 5.79
CA LEU A 133 -9.53 9.81 5.23
C LEU A 133 -10.73 9.23 4.47
N HIS A 134 -11.95 9.43 4.98
CA HIS A 134 -13.18 9.02 4.28
C HIS A 134 -13.40 9.73 2.93
N VAL A 135 -12.76 10.88 2.71
CA VAL A 135 -12.76 11.56 1.41
C VAL A 135 -11.54 11.18 0.58
N ALA A 136 -10.35 11.21 1.17
CA ALA A 136 -9.09 10.99 0.47
C ALA A 136 -8.98 9.56 -0.08
N ILE A 137 -9.32 8.54 0.71
CA ILE A 137 -9.19 7.13 0.31
C ILE A 137 -10.06 6.82 -0.92
N PRO A 138 -11.38 7.09 -0.92
CA PRO A 138 -12.20 6.82 -2.11
C PRO A 138 -11.77 7.63 -3.34
N ALA A 139 -11.34 8.88 -3.16
CA ALA A 139 -10.84 9.68 -4.28
C ALA A 139 -9.57 9.07 -4.90
N THR A 140 -8.62 8.62 -4.08
CA THR A 140 -7.42 7.94 -4.56
C THR A 140 -7.75 6.60 -5.21
N MET A 141 -8.66 5.80 -4.63
CA MET A 141 -9.11 4.52 -5.22
C MET A 141 -9.72 4.73 -6.61
N GLN A 142 -10.68 5.66 -6.73
CA GLN A 142 -11.32 5.98 -8.01
C GLN A 142 -10.32 6.43 -9.07
N HIS A 143 -9.33 7.22 -8.66
CA HIS A 143 -8.28 7.67 -9.57
C HIS A 143 -7.40 6.52 -10.07
N ILE A 144 -7.00 5.61 -9.17
CA ILE A 144 -6.22 4.41 -9.54
C ILE A 144 -7.04 3.47 -10.42
N ASP A 145 -8.32 3.24 -10.10
CA ASP A 145 -9.23 2.41 -10.91
C ASP A 145 -9.38 2.97 -12.32
N TYR A 146 -9.55 4.28 -12.47
CA TYR A 146 -9.60 4.94 -13.78
C TYR A 146 -8.31 4.73 -14.58
N GLN A 147 -7.14 4.82 -13.93
CA GLN A 147 -5.86 4.55 -14.58
C GLN A 147 -5.68 3.08 -14.94
N LEU A 148 -6.15 2.15 -14.10
CA LEU A 148 -6.17 0.73 -14.41
C LEU A 148 -7.00 0.43 -15.64
N GLU A 149 -8.20 0.99 -15.77
CA GLU A 149 -9.04 0.82 -16.97
C GLU A 149 -8.38 1.40 -18.23
N THR A 150 -7.74 2.56 -18.09
CA THR A 150 -6.98 3.17 -19.20
C THR A 150 -5.81 2.27 -19.62
N ALA A 151 -5.06 1.73 -18.65
CA ALA A 151 -3.95 0.83 -18.89
C ALA A 151 -4.40 -0.49 -19.54
N ARG A 152 -5.48 -1.10 -19.03
CA ARG A 152 -6.12 -2.30 -19.58
C ARG A 152 -6.52 -2.13 -21.05
N SER A 153 -7.14 -1.00 -21.37
CA SER A 153 -7.52 -0.68 -22.75
C SER A 153 -6.31 -0.64 -23.69
N GLN A 154 -5.23 0.04 -23.28
CA GLN A 154 -3.98 0.10 -24.06
C GLN A 154 -3.32 -1.28 -24.21
N VAL A 155 -3.25 -2.04 -23.11
CA VAL A 155 -2.78 -3.42 -23.08
C VAL A 155 -3.50 -4.28 -24.13
N TYR A 156 -4.83 -4.22 -24.17
CA TYR A 156 -5.62 -5.03 -25.10
C TYR A 156 -5.33 -4.69 -26.55
N ARG A 157 -5.13 -3.40 -26.84
CA ARG A 157 -4.78 -2.87 -28.16
C ARG A 157 -3.38 -3.32 -28.58
N TYR A 158 -2.38 -3.15 -27.72
CA TYR A 158 -1.00 -3.60 -27.99
C TYR A 158 -0.94 -5.10 -28.23
N THR A 159 -1.65 -5.87 -27.39
CA THR A 159 -1.71 -7.33 -27.52
C THR A 159 -2.36 -7.72 -28.86
N ALA A 160 -3.46 -7.10 -29.27
CA ALA A 160 -4.12 -7.39 -30.54
C ALA A 160 -3.24 -7.11 -31.77
N ILE A 161 -2.45 -6.03 -31.74
CA ILE A 161 -1.51 -5.68 -32.82
C ILE A 161 -0.37 -6.70 -32.88
N LEU A 162 0.19 -7.07 -31.73
CA LEU A 162 1.27 -8.06 -31.66
C LEU A 162 0.80 -9.47 -32.03
N GLU A 163 -0.44 -9.85 -31.68
CA GLU A 163 -1.08 -11.09 -32.14
C GLU A 163 -1.20 -11.14 -33.66
N LYS A 164 -1.66 -10.04 -34.29
CA LYS A 164 -1.74 -9.91 -35.74
C LYS A 164 -0.35 -10.03 -36.40
N ALA A 165 0.67 -9.38 -35.83
CA ALA A 165 2.03 -9.43 -36.32
C ALA A 165 2.77 -10.74 -36.03
N ALA A 166 2.27 -11.58 -35.12
CA ALA A 166 2.89 -12.87 -34.80
C ALA A 166 2.90 -13.80 -36.02
N ASN A 167 1.87 -13.72 -36.87
CA ASN A 167 1.70 -14.53 -38.07
C ASN A 167 2.15 -13.83 -39.36
N ASP A 168 2.59 -12.56 -39.28
CA ASP A 168 3.00 -11.75 -40.44
C ASP A 168 4.43 -11.18 -40.24
N PRO A 169 5.45 -11.79 -40.87
CA PRO A 169 6.84 -11.32 -40.77
C PRO A 169 7.04 -9.89 -41.26
N LEU A 170 6.26 -9.42 -42.23
CA LEU A 170 6.41 -8.09 -42.81
C LEU A 170 5.86 -7.03 -41.85
N MET A 171 4.69 -7.29 -41.26
CA MET A 171 4.14 -6.46 -40.19
C MET A 171 5.05 -6.46 -38.95
N ARG A 172 5.67 -7.59 -38.61
CA ARG A 172 6.63 -7.66 -37.50
C ARG A 172 7.85 -6.76 -37.73
N ALA A 173 8.36 -6.70 -38.95
CA ALA A 173 9.46 -5.82 -39.34
C ALA A 173 9.04 -4.34 -39.28
N GLU A 174 7.83 -4.02 -39.74
CA GLU A 174 7.25 -2.68 -39.69
C GLU A 174 7.09 -2.17 -38.25
N LEU A 175 6.75 -3.06 -37.30
CA LEU A 175 6.54 -2.70 -35.90
C LEU A 175 7.84 -2.55 -35.07
N GLN A 176 8.99 -3.02 -35.57
CA GLN A 176 10.25 -2.99 -34.81
C GLN A 176 10.62 -1.59 -34.26
N PRO A 177 10.51 -0.49 -35.05
CA PRO A 177 10.88 0.84 -34.57
C PRO A 177 10.02 1.38 -33.42
N TYR A 178 8.83 0.80 -33.22
CA TYR A 178 7.85 1.29 -32.25
C TYR A 178 8.00 0.70 -30.86
N MET A 179 8.87 -0.30 -30.68
CA MET A 179 9.12 -0.95 -29.38
C MET A 179 7.82 -1.41 -28.68
N LEU A 180 6.85 -1.87 -29.46
CA LEU A 180 5.49 -2.15 -28.97
C LEU A 180 5.46 -3.27 -27.92
N LYS A 181 6.42 -4.21 -28.01
CA LYS A 181 6.59 -5.29 -27.04
C LYS A 181 7.06 -4.77 -25.69
N GLU A 182 8.06 -3.89 -25.71
CA GLU A 182 8.58 -3.21 -24.53
C GLU A 182 7.51 -2.31 -23.90
N ALA A 183 6.74 -1.60 -24.74
CA ALA A 183 5.58 -0.83 -24.28
C ALA A 183 4.52 -1.73 -23.61
N LEU A 184 4.22 -2.90 -24.17
CA LEU A 184 3.33 -3.90 -23.55
C LEU A 184 3.88 -4.37 -22.20
N TYR A 185 5.17 -4.67 -22.09
CA TYR A 185 5.76 -5.04 -20.80
C TYR A 185 5.65 -3.91 -19.77
N ASN A 186 5.95 -2.68 -20.18
CA ASN A 186 5.94 -1.54 -19.30
C ASN A 186 4.54 -1.25 -18.75
N ILE A 187 3.51 -1.32 -19.59
CA ILE A 187 2.14 -1.11 -19.15
C ILE A 187 1.59 -2.28 -18.32
N ARG A 188 1.98 -3.53 -18.60
CA ARG A 188 1.63 -4.68 -17.74
C ARG A 188 2.28 -4.57 -16.36
N GLN A 189 3.53 -4.11 -16.31
CA GLN A 189 4.20 -3.82 -15.05
C GLN A 189 3.49 -2.69 -14.29
N TYR A 190 3.06 -1.64 -15.00
CA TYR A 190 2.27 -0.56 -14.42
C TYR A 190 0.95 -1.07 -13.82
N GLU A 191 0.19 -1.92 -14.53
CA GLU A 191 -1.03 -2.56 -14.00
C GLU A 191 -0.77 -3.30 -12.68
N VAL A 192 0.33 -4.07 -12.61
CA VAL A 192 0.73 -4.80 -11.41
C VAL A 192 0.99 -3.84 -10.24
N PHE A 193 1.76 -2.78 -10.48
CA PHE A 193 2.07 -1.80 -9.43
C PHE A 193 0.84 -1.05 -8.95
N LEU A 194 -0.07 -0.68 -9.86
CA LEU A 194 -1.35 -0.10 -9.48
C LEU A 194 -2.20 -1.04 -8.64
N GLN A 195 -2.22 -2.35 -8.95
CA GLN A 195 -2.94 -3.34 -8.16
C GLN A 195 -2.36 -3.51 -6.75
N ILE A 196 -1.03 -3.48 -6.62
CA ILE A 196 -0.36 -3.52 -5.30
C ILE A 196 -0.76 -2.29 -4.47
N ILE A 197 -0.63 -1.09 -5.04
CA ILE A 197 -1.01 0.17 -4.38
C ILE A 197 -2.50 0.16 -3.99
N LEU A 198 -3.38 -0.26 -4.91
CA LEU A 198 -4.81 -0.31 -4.66
C LEU A 198 -5.17 -1.28 -3.54
N SER A 199 -4.53 -2.45 -3.49
CA SER A 199 -4.73 -3.44 -2.41
C SER A 199 -4.37 -2.86 -1.04
N ASP A 200 -3.28 -2.11 -0.95
CA ASP A 200 -2.87 -1.48 0.31
C ASP A 200 -3.84 -0.36 0.72
N ILE A 201 -4.35 0.43 -0.24
CA ILE A 201 -5.35 1.47 0.03
C ILE A 201 -6.68 0.85 0.47
N ILE A 202 -7.12 -0.26 -0.12
CA ILE A 202 -8.32 -1.00 0.30
C ILE A 202 -8.15 -1.53 1.73
N THR A 203 -6.97 -2.05 2.07
CA THR A 203 -6.66 -2.50 3.43
C THR A 203 -6.74 -1.34 4.41
N GLY A 204 -6.13 -0.19 4.08
CA GLY A 204 -6.23 1.04 4.88
C GLY A 204 -7.68 1.53 5.03
N ALA A 205 -8.52 1.42 3.99
CA ALA A 205 -9.93 1.77 4.07
C ALA A 205 -10.68 0.96 5.15
N GLN A 206 -10.42 -0.35 5.20
CA GLN A 206 -11.02 -1.26 6.19
C GLN A 206 -10.53 -0.94 7.60
N GLU A 207 -9.23 -0.66 7.75
CA GLU A 207 -8.62 -0.28 9.03
C GLU A 207 -9.20 1.06 9.54
N VAL A 208 -9.33 2.07 8.68
CA VAL A 208 -9.93 3.37 9.02
C VAL A 208 -11.38 3.23 9.45
N GLU A 209 -12.19 2.41 8.76
CA GLU A 209 -13.58 2.18 9.14
C GLU A 209 -13.69 1.54 10.53
N MET A 210 -12.86 0.53 10.80
CA MET A 210 -12.80 -0.14 12.11
C MET A 210 -12.39 0.84 13.21
N MET A 211 -11.30 1.58 13.01
CA MET A 211 -10.77 2.54 13.99
C MET A 211 -11.75 3.67 14.27
N THR A 212 -12.44 4.18 13.25
CA THR A 212 -13.45 5.24 13.40
C THR A 212 -14.62 4.79 14.27
N LYS A 213 -15.09 3.54 14.07
CA LYS A 213 -16.15 2.94 14.93
C LYS A 213 -15.67 2.78 16.37
N GLN A 214 -14.44 2.29 16.58
CA GLN A 214 -13.86 2.14 17.92
C GLN A 214 -13.65 3.48 18.62
N LEU A 215 -13.20 4.51 17.89
CA LEU A 215 -13.04 5.87 18.40
C LEU A 215 -14.37 6.41 18.92
N GLY A 216 -15.43 6.30 18.12
CA GLY A 216 -16.79 6.71 18.52
C GLY A 216 -17.30 5.96 19.75
N ALA A 217 -17.05 4.65 19.83
CA ALA A 217 -17.46 3.83 20.97
C ALA A 217 -16.74 4.24 22.27
N HIS A 218 -15.44 4.51 22.23
CA HIS A 218 -14.68 4.95 23.41
C HIS A 218 -15.04 6.38 23.84
N LEU A 219 -15.33 7.28 22.90
CA LEU A 219 -15.83 8.62 23.22
C LEU A 219 -17.19 8.55 23.94
N GLU A 220 -18.10 7.71 23.45
CA GLU A 220 -19.41 7.51 24.09
C GLU A 220 -19.27 6.83 25.46
N GLN A 221 -18.36 5.86 25.60
CA GLN A 221 -18.04 5.24 26.88
C GLN A 221 -17.55 6.27 27.91
N LEU A 222 -16.69 7.21 27.50
CA LEU A 222 -16.23 8.30 28.37
C LEU A 222 -17.37 9.25 28.74
N LYS A 223 -18.24 9.62 27.78
CA LYS A 223 -19.43 10.43 28.05
C LYS A 223 -20.27 9.79 29.13
N MET A 224 -20.58 8.50 29.01
CA MET A 224 -21.37 7.77 30.01
C MET A 224 -20.65 7.62 31.36
N THR A 225 -19.34 7.44 31.34
CA THR A 225 -18.55 7.27 32.57
C THR A 225 -18.47 8.56 33.39
N ILE A 226 -18.36 9.71 32.72
CA ILE A 226 -18.18 11.04 33.32
C ILE A 226 -19.53 11.73 33.60
N LYS A 227 -20.60 11.37 32.87
CA LYS A 227 -21.93 11.97 33.00
C LYS A 227 -22.41 11.95 34.46
N SER A 228 -22.76 13.13 34.96
CA SER A 228 -23.35 13.36 36.28
C SER A 228 -22.48 12.96 37.48
N LYS A 229 -21.17 12.79 37.31
CA LYS A 229 -20.23 12.53 38.41
C LYS A 229 -19.37 13.76 38.69
N ILE A 230 -19.22 14.11 39.98
CA ILE A 230 -18.37 15.21 40.44
C ILE A 230 -16.89 14.82 40.36
N ALA A 231 -16.57 13.55 40.59
CA ALA A 231 -15.24 12.99 40.48
C ALA A 231 -15.31 11.56 39.94
N VAL A 232 -14.34 11.19 39.09
CA VAL A 232 -14.23 9.85 38.51
C VAL A 232 -12.83 9.31 38.81
N PRO A 233 -12.69 8.06 39.29
CA PRO A 233 -11.39 7.46 39.51
C PRO A 233 -10.56 7.44 38.22
N THR A 234 -9.29 7.86 38.30
CA THR A 234 -8.37 7.88 37.15
C THR A 234 -8.18 6.50 36.54
N SER A 235 -8.22 5.45 37.35
CA SER A 235 -8.19 4.04 36.91
C SER A 235 -9.32 3.64 35.96
N GLN A 236 -10.43 4.38 35.94
CA GLN A 236 -11.55 4.12 35.02
C GLN A 236 -11.41 4.88 33.70
N VAL A 237 -10.81 6.08 33.71
CA VAL A 237 -10.79 6.98 32.54
C VAL A 237 -9.45 6.99 31.80
N PHE A 238 -8.31 6.83 32.50
CA PHE A 238 -6.98 6.85 31.88
C PHE A 238 -6.80 5.75 30.83
N PRO A 239 -7.23 4.49 31.07
CA PRO A 239 -7.12 3.45 30.04
C PRO A 239 -7.89 3.81 28.75
N ILE A 240 -9.05 4.48 28.88
CA ILE A 240 -9.86 4.87 27.73
C ILE A 240 -9.22 6.06 26.99
N PHE A 241 -8.66 7.03 27.70
CA PHE A 241 -7.90 8.13 27.08
C PHE A 241 -6.67 7.63 26.32
N ILE A 242 -5.95 6.67 26.89
CA ILE A 242 -4.81 6.04 26.22
C ILE A 242 -5.29 5.31 24.96
N ALA A 243 -6.39 4.55 25.04
CA ALA A 243 -6.97 3.87 23.87
C ALA A 243 -7.37 4.86 22.76
N LEU A 244 -7.99 5.99 23.11
CA LEU A 244 -8.30 7.06 22.15
C LEU A 244 -7.04 7.61 21.48
N SER A 245 -5.98 7.86 22.25
CA SER A 245 -4.72 8.34 21.70
C SER A 245 -4.08 7.31 20.77
N THR A 246 -4.12 6.02 21.09
CA THR A 246 -3.61 4.97 20.21
C THR A 246 -4.36 4.93 18.90
N LEU A 247 -5.70 4.92 18.93
CA LEU A 247 -6.54 4.94 17.74
C LEU A 247 -6.27 6.18 16.88
N TRP A 248 -6.10 7.34 17.53
CA TRP A 248 -5.80 8.58 16.82
C TRP A 248 -4.43 8.54 16.13
N THR A 249 -3.41 8.04 16.81
CA THR A 249 -2.08 7.84 16.21
C THR A 249 -2.16 6.88 15.01
N SER A 250 -2.93 5.80 15.10
CA SER A 250 -3.12 4.89 13.97
C SER A 250 -3.86 5.57 12.81
N LEU A 251 -4.83 6.46 13.04
CA LEU A 251 -5.43 7.28 11.98
C LEU A 251 -4.44 8.28 11.36
N GLN A 252 -3.54 8.86 12.16
CA GLN A 252 -2.44 9.69 11.64
C GLN A 252 -1.52 8.87 10.73
N ASP A 253 -1.18 7.65 11.15
CA ASP A 253 -0.36 6.72 10.36
C ASP A 253 -1.01 6.41 9.00
N GLU A 254 -2.32 6.18 8.96
CA GLU A 254 -3.05 5.99 7.68
C GLU A 254 -2.94 7.19 6.75
N THR A 255 -3.03 8.40 7.31
CA THR A 255 -2.91 9.63 6.52
C THR A 255 -1.54 9.69 5.83
N ILE A 256 -0.48 9.28 6.52
CA ILE A 256 0.87 9.21 5.95
C ILE A 256 0.95 8.13 4.88
N VAL A 257 0.43 6.92 5.14
CA VAL A 257 0.48 5.80 4.18
C VAL A 257 -0.28 6.16 2.90
N VAL A 258 -1.50 6.68 3.00
CA VAL A 258 -2.29 7.13 1.84
C VAL A 258 -1.53 8.21 1.05
N GLY A 259 -0.88 9.15 1.74
CA GLY A 259 -0.05 10.18 1.11
C GLY A 259 1.13 9.60 0.33
N VAL A 260 1.88 8.67 0.93
CA VAL A 260 3.04 8.02 0.27
C VAL A 260 2.61 7.17 -0.92
N LEU A 261 1.54 6.39 -0.78
CA LEU A 261 1.00 5.57 -1.87
C LEU A 261 0.48 6.43 -3.03
N SER A 262 -0.21 7.54 -2.73
CA SER A 262 -0.67 8.51 -3.73
C SER A 262 0.51 9.18 -4.46
N ASN A 263 1.57 9.52 -3.73
CA ASN A 263 2.80 10.05 -4.31
C ASN A 263 3.50 9.02 -5.19
N LEU A 264 3.64 7.78 -4.73
CA LEU A 264 4.25 6.70 -5.50
C LEU A 264 3.50 6.49 -6.82
N PHE A 265 2.17 6.40 -6.76
CA PHE A 265 1.28 6.34 -7.91
C PHE A 265 1.55 7.49 -8.90
N THR A 266 1.60 8.73 -8.41
CA THR A 266 1.83 9.92 -9.25
C THR A 266 3.19 9.87 -9.95
N HIS A 267 4.22 9.35 -9.29
CA HIS A 267 5.58 9.29 -9.84
C HIS A 267 5.85 8.08 -10.76
N ILE A 268 5.02 7.03 -10.73
CA ILE A 268 5.15 5.91 -11.68
C ILE A 268 4.50 6.21 -13.04
N GLN A 269 3.47 7.06 -13.09
CA GLN A 269 2.76 7.38 -14.33
C GLN A 269 3.67 7.98 -15.45
N PRO A 270 4.61 8.91 -15.18
CA PRO A 270 5.48 9.48 -16.21
C PRO A 270 6.34 8.48 -16.98
N PHE A 271 6.59 7.28 -16.42
CA PHE A 271 7.35 6.25 -17.12
C PHE A 271 6.62 5.69 -18.36
N LEU A 272 5.31 5.93 -18.50
CA LEU A 272 4.52 5.58 -19.67
C LEU A 272 4.65 6.61 -20.82
N GLY A 273 5.20 7.80 -20.57
CA GLY A 273 5.21 8.90 -21.53
C GLY A 273 5.95 8.60 -22.85
N ALA A 274 6.87 7.64 -22.83
CA ALA A 274 7.55 7.16 -24.04
C ALA A 274 6.59 6.49 -25.04
N HIS A 275 5.48 5.92 -24.58
CA HIS A 275 4.54 5.20 -25.45
C HIS A 275 3.92 6.11 -26.50
N GLU A 276 3.52 7.33 -26.12
CA GLU A 276 2.93 8.29 -27.05
C GLU A 276 3.94 8.81 -28.09
N LEU A 277 5.22 8.88 -27.71
CA LEU A 277 6.30 9.30 -28.60
C LEU A 277 6.60 8.23 -29.67
N TYR A 278 6.75 6.97 -29.24
CA TYR A 278 7.13 5.89 -30.14
C TYR A 278 5.92 5.31 -30.90
N PHE A 279 4.75 5.23 -30.27
CA PHE A 279 3.58 4.58 -30.86
C PHE A 279 2.30 5.42 -30.69
N PRO A 280 2.20 6.56 -31.41
CA PRO A 280 1.09 7.49 -31.27
C PRO A 280 -0.25 6.89 -31.74
N GLU A 281 -1.35 7.44 -31.23
CA GLU A 281 -2.70 6.92 -31.43
C GLU A 281 -3.08 6.70 -32.90
N ARG A 282 -2.66 7.59 -33.80
CA ARG A 282 -2.91 7.46 -35.25
C ARG A 282 -2.28 6.20 -35.84
N VAL A 283 -1.05 5.86 -35.44
CA VAL A 283 -0.32 4.69 -35.91
C VAL A 283 -0.97 3.43 -35.34
N MET A 284 -1.34 3.49 -34.06
CA MET A 284 -2.07 2.41 -33.39
C MET A 284 -3.38 2.06 -34.10
N GLN A 285 -4.18 3.07 -34.48
CA GLN A 285 -5.44 2.85 -35.21
C GLN A 285 -5.21 2.23 -36.59
N CYS A 286 -4.17 2.64 -37.33
CA CYS A 286 -3.82 2.03 -38.61
C CYS A 286 -3.53 0.53 -38.47
N HIS A 287 -2.73 0.13 -37.49
CA HIS A 287 -2.39 -1.29 -37.27
C HIS A 287 -3.55 -2.12 -36.71
N LEU A 288 -4.45 -1.49 -35.95
CA LEU A 288 -5.68 -2.11 -35.44
C LEU A 288 -6.76 -2.30 -36.51
N SER A 289 -6.63 -1.69 -37.69
CA SER A 289 -7.59 -1.87 -38.77
C SER A 289 -7.79 -3.35 -39.10
N GLY A 290 -9.05 -3.80 -39.07
CA GLY A 290 -9.44 -5.20 -39.28
C GLY A 290 -9.14 -6.15 -38.12
N ALA A 291 -8.60 -5.67 -37.00
CA ALA A 291 -8.36 -6.49 -35.80
C ALA A 291 -9.47 -6.30 -34.76
N THR A 292 -9.91 -7.38 -34.13
CA THR A 292 -10.79 -7.31 -32.96
C THR A 292 -9.94 -7.14 -31.71
N VAL A 293 -10.13 -6.03 -30.99
CA VAL A 293 -9.48 -5.81 -29.69
C VAL A 293 -10.21 -6.64 -28.63
N LYS A 294 -9.57 -7.73 -28.21
CA LYS A 294 -10.10 -8.64 -27.18
C LYS A 294 -9.61 -8.21 -25.80
N THR A 295 -10.42 -8.47 -24.77
CA THR A 295 -9.94 -8.42 -23.38
C THR A 295 -9.17 -9.70 -23.04
N ASP A 296 -8.43 -9.69 -21.94
CA ASP A 296 -7.75 -10.91 -21.47
C ASP A 296 -8.74 -12.04 -21.14
N VAL A 297 -9.88 -11.69 -20.55
CA VAL A 297 -10.96 -12.65 -20.27
C VAL A 297 -11.48 -13.28 -21.55
N CYS A 298 -11.65 -12.50 -22.62
CA CYS A 298 -12.03 -13.05 -23.93
C CYS A 298 -10.96 -14.00 -24.46
N ARG A 299 -9.67 -13.61 -24.45
CA ARG A 299 -8.56 -14.47 -24.91
C ARG A 299 -8.49 -15.79 -24.15
N MET A 300 -8.70 -15.76 -22.84
CA MET A 300 -8.71 -16.97 -22.02
C MET A 300 -9.87 -17.91 -22.40
N LYS A 301 -11.04 -17.35 -22.73
CA LYS A 301 -12.25 -18.14 -23.05
C LYS A 301 -12.23 -18.80 -24.42
N GLU A 302 -11.42 -18.34 -25.37
CA GLU A 302 -11.40 -18.86 -26.75
C GLU A 302 -11.02 -20.34 -26.86
N HIS A 303 -10.25 -20.85 -25.89
CA HIS A 303 -9.78 -22.25 -25.85
C HIS A 303 -10.21 -22.99 -24.58
N MET A 304 -11.28 -22.54 -23.92
CA MET A 304 -11.69 -23.10 -22.63
C MET A 304 -12.15 -24.57 -22.70
N GLU A 305 -12.65 -25.00 -23.85
CA GLU A 305 -13.13 -26.38 -24.07
C GLU A 305 -11.99 -27.34 -24.46
N ASP A 306 -10.83 -26.81 -24.85
CA ASP A 306 -9.68 -27.57 -25.33
C ASP A 306 -8.73 -27.96 -24.19
N ARG A 307 -9.15 -28.88 -23.33
CA ARG A 307 -8.33 -29.33 -22.19
C ARG A 307 -7.22 -30.31 -22.59
N VAL A 308 -6.14 -30.29 -21.81
CA VAL A 308 -5.06 -31.27 -21.90
C VAL A 308 -5.55 -32.66 -21.46
N ASN A 309 -5.19 -33.69 -22.23
CA ASN A 309 -5.44 -35.07 -21.82
C ASN A 309 -4.25 -35.59 -20.99
N VAL A 310 -4.48 -35.85 -19.71
CA VAL A 310 -3.45 -36.34 -18.77
C VAL A 310 -2.79 -37.64 -19.25
N ALA A 311 -3.52 -38.47 -20.00
CA ALA A 311 -3.00 -39.73 -20.51
C ALA A 311 -1.84 -39.56 -21.52
N ASP A 312 -1.76 -38.40 -22.19
CA ASP A 312 -0.76 -38.10 -23.21
C ASP A 312 0.61 -37.82 -22.57
N PHE A 313 0.64 -37.38 -21.30
CA PHE A 313 1.86 -37.01 -20.57
C PHE A 313 1.95 -37.66 -19.20
N ARG A 314 1.98 -39.00 -19.13
CA ARG A 314 1.93 -39.78 -17.88
C ARG A 314 3.02 -39.47 -16.83
N LYS A 315 4.12 -38.83 -17.25
CA LYS A 315 5.24 -38.45 -16.36
C LYS A 315 5.14 -37.02 -15.83
N LEU A 316 4.17 -36.25 -16.30
CA LEU A 316 3.94 -34.86 -15.91
C LEU A 316 2.66 -34.76 -15.09
N GLU A 317 2.69 -33.84 -14.12
CA GLU A 317 1.56 -33.60 -13.24
C GLU A 317 0.74 -32.43 -13.76
N TRP A 318 -0.52 -32.70 -14.08
CA TRP A 318 -1.48 -31.70 -14.56
C TRP A 318 -2.57 -31.49 -13.51
N LEU A 319 -2.79 -30.23 -13.14
CA LEU A 319 -3.74 -29.82 -12.12
C LEU A 319 -4.95 -29.18 -12.77
N PHE A 320 -6.13 -29.54 -12.26
CA PHE A 320 -7.43 -29.06 -12.71
C PHE A 320 -8.26 -28.56 -11.52
N PRO A 321 -9.17 -27.60 -11.74
CA PRO A 321 -9.96 -27.01 -10.66
C PRO A 321 -10.83 -28.03 -9.93
N GLU A 322 -11.29 -29.08 -10.62
CA GLU A 322 -12.17 -30.09 -10.04
C GLU A 322 -11.42 -31.08 -9.12
N THR A 323 -10.11 -31.22 -9.28
CA THR A 323 -9.31 -32.26 -8.59
C THR A 323 -8.27 -31.70 -7.62
N THR A 324 -8.08 -30.38 -7.57
CA THR A 324 -6.99 -29.75 -6.82
C THR A 324 -7.53 -28.86 -5.72
N ALA A 325 -7.20 -29.17 -4.47
CA ALA A 325 -7.54 -28.31 -3.33
C ALA A 325 -6.79 -26.97 -3.40
N ASN A 326 -7.47 -25.87 -3.07
CA ASN A 326 -6.92 -24.51 -3.15
C ASN A 326 -6.35 -24.14 -4.54
N PHE A 327 -6.95 -24.65 -5.62
CA PHE A 327 -6.52 -24.40 -7.00
C PHE A 327 -6.29 -22.91 -7.30
N ASP A 328 -7.19 -22.04 -6.85
CA ASP A 328 -7.10 -20.58 -7.07
C ASP A 328 -5.96 -19.90 -6.30
N LYS A 329 -5.33 -20.61 -5.34
CA LYS A 329 -4.20 -20.10 -4.55
C LYS A 329 -2.85 -20.58 -5.08
N LEU A 330 -2.82 -21.34 -6.17
CA LEU A 330 -1.58 -21.80 -6.77
C LEU A 330 -0.78 -20.59 -7.30
N LEU A 331 0.51 -20.53 -6.92
CA LEU A 331 1.41 -19.47 -7.38
C LEU A 331 1.90 -19.78 -8.79
N ILE A 332 1.13 -19.32 -9.77
CA ILE A 332 1.43 -19.50 -11.19
C ILE A 332 2.63 -18.64 -11.59
N GLN A 333 3.62 -19.26 -12.22
CA GLN A 333 4.80 -18.56 -12.74
C GLN A 333 4.42 -17.57 -13.85
N TYR A 334 5.29 -16.61 -14.11
CA TYR A 334 5.11 -15.62 -15.18
C TYR A 334 3.80 -14.84 -15.03
N ARG A 335 3.34 -14.65 -13.79
CA ARG A 335 2.10 -13.95 -13.45
C ARG A 335 0.87 -14.46 -14.22
N GLY A 336 0.84 -15.75 -14.53
CA GLY A 336 -0.27 -16.38 -15.25
C GLY A 336 -0.26 -16.19 -16.76
N PHE A 337 0.75 -15.55 -17.35
CA PHE A 337 0.92 -15.52 -18.81
C PHE A 337 1.36 -16.88 -19.36
N CYS A 338 1.01 -17.15 -20.61
CA CYS A 338 1.36 -18.39 -21.30
C CYS A 338 2.89 -18.55 -21.38
N ALA A 339 3.41 -19.57 -20.68
CA ALA A 339 4.83 -19.85 -20.63
C ALA A 339 5.43 -20.16 -22.01
N TYR A 340 4.69 -20.94 -22.81
CA TYR A 340 5.11 -21.32 -24.15
C TYR A 340 5.17 -20.13 -25.10
N THR A 341 4.09 -19.36 -25.22
CA THR A 341 4.00 -18.24 -26.16
C THR A 341 5.06 -17.18 -25.88
N PHE A 342 5.32 -16.90 -24.59
CA PHE A 342 6.39 -15.99 -24.22
C PHE A 342 7.77 -16.50 -24.70
N ALA A 343 8.03 -17.79 -24.56
CA ALA A 343 9.28 -18.41 -25.00
C ALA A 343 9.38 -18.45 -26.54
N ALA A 344 8.38 -19.02 -27.22
CA ALA A 344 8.40 -19.36 -28.64
C ALA A 344 8.10 -18.16 -29.57
N THR A 345 7.34 -17.17 -29.12
CA THR A 345 6.83 -16.08 -29.98
C THR A 345 7.48 -14.74 -29.64
N ASP A 346 8.82 -14.70 -29.63
CA ASP A 346 9.63 -13.49 -29.37
C ASP A 346 9.22 -12.65 -28.14
N GLY A 347 8.60 -13.27 -27.13
CA GLY A 347 8.18 -12.59 -25.90
C GLY A 347 6.75 -12.03 -25.92
N LEU A 348 5.92 -12.42 -26.89
CA LEU A 348 4.50 -12.09 -26.89
C LEU A 348 3.83 -12.55 -25.57
N LEU A 349 3.15 -11.63 -24.89
CA LEU A 349 2.38 -11.91 -23.69
C LEU A 349 0.93 -12.18 -24.04
N LEU A 350 0.51 -13.43 -23.87
CA LEU A 350 -0.90 -13.83 -23.89
C LEU A 350 -1.29 -14.41 -22.54
N PRO A 351 -2.48 -14.08 -22.01
CA PRO A 351 -2.94 -14.63 -20.75
C PRO A 351 -3.07 -16.16 -20.87
N GLY A 352 -2.56 -16.88 -19.88
CA GLY A 352 -2.79 -18.31 -19.77
C GLY A 352 -4.17 -18.58 -19.17
N ASN A 353 -4.80 -19.68 -19.59
CA ASN A 353 -6.07 -20.14 -19.07
C ASN A 353 -5.85 -21.39 -18.18
N PRO A 354 -6.01 -21.28 -16.85
CA PRO A 354 -5.92 -22.42 -15.94
C PRO A 354 -6.88 -23.58 -16.27
N ALA A 355 -8.02 -23.30 -16.93
CA ALA A 355 -9.01 -24.32 -17.29
C ALA A 355 -8.50 -25.33 -18.34
N ILE A 356 -7.49 -24.97 -19.14
CA ILE A 356 -6.82 -25.88 -20.08
C ILE A 356 -6.06 -26.98 -19.32
N GLY A 357 -5.59 -26.66 -18.12
CA GLY A 357 -4.76 -27.48 -17.25
C GLY A 357 -3.50 -26.71 -16.83
N ILE A 358 -3.19 -26.73 -15.53
CA ILE A 358 -1.94 -26.17 -15.00
C ILE A 358 -0.89 -27.29 -14.99
N LEU A 359 0.25 -27.06 -15.65
CA LEU A 359 1.38 -27.97 -15.56
C LEU A 359 2.18 -27.68 -14.30
N LYS A 360 2.32 -28.68 -13.43
CA LYS A 360 3.30 -28.65 -12.33
C LYS A 360 4.61 -29.27 -12.81
N TYR A 361 5.69 -28.49 -12.77
CA TYR A 361 7.01 -28.94 -13.16
C TYR A 361 8.06 -28.37 -12.19
N LYS A 362 8.83 -29.24 -11.53
CA LYS A 362 9.83 -28.88 -10.50
C LYS A 362 9.26 -27.91 -9.43
N GLU A 363 8.11 -28.25 -8.87
CA GLU A 363 7.38 -27.45 -7.87
C GLU A 363 6.94 -26.04 -8.33
N LYS A 364 6.94 -25.80 -9.64
CA LYS A 364 6.45 -24.56 -10.25
C LYS A 364 5.24 -24.85 -11.12
N TYR A 365 4.33 -23.89 -11.17
CA TYR A 365 3.03 -24.00 -11.84
C TYR A 365 3.01 -23.11 -13.08
N TYR A 366 2.61 -23.66 -14.23
CA TYR A 366 2.60 -22.98 -15.53
C TYR A 366 1.23 -23.08 -16.19
N THR A 367 0.78 -21.98 -16.80
CA THR A 367 -0.45 -21.90 -17.59
C THR A 367 -0.15 -21.65 -19.06
N PHE A 368 -1.15 -21.92 -19.90
CA PHE A 368 -1.05 -21.84 -21.36
C PHE A 368 -2.28 -21.17 -21.96
N ASN A 369 -2.13 -20.50 -23.10
CA ASN A 369 -3.25 -19.85 -23.78
C ASN A 369 -4.04 -20.81 -24.70
N SER A 370 -3.45 -21.95 -25.06
CA SER A 370 -4.10 -23.01 -25.86
C SER A 370 -3.58 -24.39 -25.47
N LYS A 371 -4.32 -25.43 -25.86
CA LYS A 371 -3.90 -26.83 -25.70
C LYS A 371 -2.58 -27.11 -26.43
N ASP A 372 -2.42 -26.61 -27.65
CA ASP A 372 -1.20 -26.82 -28.44
C ASP A 372 0.03 -26.20 -27.78
N ALA A 373 -0.13 -25.02 -27.18
CA ALA A 373 0.92 -24.38 -26.40
C ALA A 373 1.30 -25.22 -25.16
N ALA A 374 0.31 -25.81 -24.49
CA ALA A 374 0.52 -26.70 -23.35
C ALA A 374 1.27 -27.97 -23.77
N TYR A 375 0.89 -28.59 -24.88
CA TYR A 375 1.52 -29.81 -25.41
C TYR A 375 2.95 -29.52 -25.84
N SER A 376 3.16 -28.45 -26.61
CA SER A 376 4.49 -28.05 -27.08
C SER A 376 5.45 -27.79 -25.91
N PHE A 377 4.97 -27.10 -24.85
CA PHE A 377 5.76 -26.89 -23.65
C PHE A 377 6.07 -28.19 -22.90
N ALA A 378 5.10 -29.09 -22.81
CA ALA A 378 5.20 -30.36 -22.10
C ALA A 378 6.21 -31.34 -22.72
N GLU A 379 6.47 -31.24 -24.03
CA GLU A 379 7.52 -32.03 -24.70
C GLU A 379 8.93 -31.71 -24.16
N ASN A 380 9.20 -30.44 -23.86
CA ASN A 380 10.50 -30.02 -23.32
C ASN A 380 10.40 -28.78 -22.41
N PRO A 381 9.88 -28.93 -21.17
CA PRO A 381 9.65 -27.80 -20.27
C PRO A 381 10.94 -27.02 -19.95
N GLU A 382 12.06 -27.73 -19.76
CA GLU A 382 13.34 -27.11 -19.38
C GLU A 382 13.82 -26.14 -20.46
N HIS A 383 13.72 -26.53 -21.74
CA HIS A 383 14.14 -25.70 -22.86
C HIS A 383 13.40 -24.35 -22.90
N TYR A 384 12.07 -24.37 -22.76
CA TYR A 384 11.28 -23.14 -22.77
C TYR A 384 11.52 -22.29 -21.52
N ILE A 385 11.67 -22.91 -20.34
CA ILE A 385 12.02 -22.21 -19.10
C ILE A 385 13.36 -21.48 -19.25
N ASP A 386 14.36 -22.12 -19.87
CA ASP A 386 15.66 -21.52 -20.11
C ASP A 386 15.57 -20.35 -21.10
N ILE A 387 14.76 -20.45 -22.17
CA ILE A 387 14.49 -19.34 -23.08
C ILE A 387 13.88 -18.15 -22.32
N VAL A 388 12.87 -18.39 -21.49
CA VAL A 388 12.23 -17.33 -20.68
C VAL A 388 13.26 -16.65 -19.77
N ARG A 389 14.10 -17.44 -19.09
CA ARG A 389 15.16 -16.93 -18.21
C ARG A 389 16.16 -16.07 -18.97
N GLU A 390 16.61 -16.49 -20.15
CA GLU A 390 17.56 -15.72 -20.96
C GLU A 390 16.95 -14.41 -21.50
N LYS A 391 15.66 -14.42 -21.88
CA LYS A 391 14.96 -13.18 -22.27
C LYS A 391 14.86 -12.18 -21.12
N ALA A 392 14.57 -12.64 -19.91
CA ALA A 392 14.48 -11.78 -18.72
C ALA A 392 15.85 -11.25 -18.22
N LYS A 393 16.95 -11.94 -18.54
CA LYS A 393 18.31 -11.43 -18.28
C LYS A 393 18.67 -10.30 -19.22
N LYS A 394 18.37 -10.46 -20.52
CA LYS A 394 18.74 -9.52 -21.59
C LYS A 394 17.96 -8.20 -21.53
N ASN A 395 16.70 -8.24 -21.10
CA ASN A 395 15.84 -7.06 -21.00
C ASN A 395 15.36 -6.87 -19.56
N THR A 396 15.46 -5.64 -19.04
CA THR A 396 15.00 -5.31 -17.69
C THR A 396 13.47 -5.29 -17.60
N ASP A 397 12.79 -4.96 -18.70
CA ASP A 397 11.34 -4.80 -18.74
C ASP A 397 10.54 -6.07 -18.46
N PRO A 398 10.85 -7.28 -19.01
CA PRO A 398 10.12 -8.50 -18.67
C PRO A 398 10.47 -9.09 -17.30
N ARG A 399 11.35 -8.48 -16.49
CA ARG A 399 11.73 -9.03 -15.18
C ARG A 399 10.57 -9.10 -14.19
N PHE A 400 9.56 -8.25 -14.33
CA PHE A 400 8.36 -8.34 -13.50
C PHE A 400 7.63 -9.69 -13.64
N LEU A 401 7.83 -10.44 -14.72
CA LEU A 401 7.26 -11.78 -14.90
C LEU A 401 7.94 -12.83 -14.00
N LEU A 402 9.17 -12.58 -13.56
CA LEU A 402 9.96 -13.52 -12.75
C LEU A 402 9.92 -13.22 -11.25
N LEU A 403 9.37 -12.06 -10.87
CA LEU A 403 9.13 -11.61 -9.51
C LEU A 403 7.67 -11.86 -9.14
#